data_AF-A0AA92K314-F1
#
_entry.id   AF-A0AA92K314-F1
#
_cell.length_a   1.000
_cell.length_b   1.000
_cell.length_c   1.000
_cell.angle_alpha   90.00
_cell.angle_beta   90.00
_cell.angle_gamma   90.00
#
_symmetry.space_group_name_H-M   'P 1'
#
loop_
_entity.id
_entity.type
_entity.pdbx_description
1 polymer ?
#
loop_
_entity_poly.entity_id
_entity_poly.type
_entity_poly.pdbx_seq_one_letter_code
_entity_poly.pdbx_strand_id
1 'polypeptide(L)'
;MPLPESSDDAPLPTDVPKDAAEALVCFLTQHVRALMSPHADPVPSCPRCGGTQIHKKGYAPLQTGPLPTYQCEGCDHYFSRLSGTPLSGHRIRRSAEELITMLPQAIGCPEAARRLGVMERTIRNTVRMFRRWVLELDPSGHHERHIRLGGRFTAVRDQAPPVVDEQIAYEDVALTAKLLEDFETIHSNKHFPMPDCPACGADRLVTKGTFSGFPRFKCALCGKQFNRRTGTPFTRNRKVYERQRALIRYLGLPLSITQLAEIVGGDHGNVARLIREFRERCDQLDPIGQLSHRIRAGARPAEDTPCIQCGARHVRFDVRGITPGKCAVCGRLISMRRAIIERDGVLEVGPWQWAEQLQQGNP
;
A
#
# COMPACT_ATOMS: atom_id res chain seq x y z
N MET A 1 46.62 6.41 -33.61
CA MET A 1 45.30 6.00 -34.10
C MET A 1 44.28 6.31 -33.01
N PRO A 2 43.31 7.19 -33.23
CA PRO A 2 42.29 7.51 -32.24
C PRO A 2 41.23 6.40 -32.20
N LEU A 3 40.77 6.09 -30.99
CA LEU A 3 39.70 5.14 -30.70
C LEU A 3 38.35 5.70 -31.20
N PRO A 4 37.40 4.86 -31.65
CA PRO A 4 36.11 5.32 -32.13
C PRO A 4 35.23 5.74 -30.95
N GLU A 5 34.65 6.93 -31.06
CA GLU A 5 33.57 7.42 -30.20
C GLU A 5 32.31 6.57 -30.46
N SER A 6 31.90 5.77 -29.47
CA SER A 6 30.65 5.04 -29.49
C SER A 6 29.50 6.00 -29.15
N SER A 7 28.84 6.50 -30.19
CA SER A 7 27.52 7.13 -30.10
C SER A 7 26.46 6.05 -29.85
N ASP A 8 26.01 5.90 -28.60
CA ASP A 8 24.81 5.13 -28.25
C ASP A 8 23.95 5.93 -27.27
N ASP A 9 23.39 7.04 -27.75
CA ASP A 9 22.18 7.64 -27.19
C ASP A 9 20.97 6.81 -27.67
N ALA A 10 20.69 5.71 -26.99
CA ALA A 10 19.44 4.98 -27.18
C ALA A 10 18.33 5.62 -26.32
N PRO A 11 17.28 6.21 -26.91
CA PRO A 11 16.21 6.84 -26.14
C PRO A 11 15.42 5.81 -25.34
N LEU A 12 15.19 6.09 -24.04
CA LEU A 12 14.28 5.30 -23.18
C LEU A 12 12.86 5.28 -23.79
N PRO A 13 12.14 4.13 -23.81
CA PRO A 13 10.79 4.06 -24.33
C PRO A 13 9.80 4.63 -23.29
N THR A 14 9.57 5.94 -23.33
CA THR A 14 8.64 6.68 -22.43
C THR A 14 7.22 6.82 -22.96
N ASP A 15 6.97 6.42 -24.19
CA ASP A 15 5.68 6.62 -24.86
C ASP A 15 4.87 5.32 -24.89
N VAL A 16 3.62 5.41 -24.45
CA VAL A 16 2.61 4.45 -24.92
C VAL A 16 2.62 4.60 -26.44
N PRO A 17 2.75 3.51 -27.23
CA PRO A 17 2.62 3.60 -28.67
C PRO A 17 1.37 4.43 -28.95
N LYS A 18 1.52 5.54 -29.70
CA LYS A 18 0.44 6.51 -29.94
C LYS A 18 -0.88 5.79 -30.27
N ASP A 19 -0.76 4.73 -31.06
CA ASP A 19 -1.82 3.81 -31.47
C ASP A 19 -2.60 3.17 -30.31
N ALA A 20 -1.93 2.78 -29.21
CA ALA A 20 -2.56 2.16 -28.05
C ALA A 20 -3.29 3.18 -27.14
N ALA A 21 -2.77 4.41 -27.04
CA ALA A 21 -3.46 5.50 -26.36
C ALA A 21 -4.71 5.93 -27.14
N GLU A 22 -4.60 6.03 -28.46
CA GLU A 22 -5.71 6.30 -29.37
C GLU A 22 -6.75 5.19 -29.34
N ALA A 23 -6.33 3.92 -29.28
CA ALA A 23 -7.24 2.77 -29.15
C ALA A 23 -8.05 2.82 -27.85
N LEU A 24 -7.43 3.14 -26.71
CA LEU A 24 -8.14 3.32 -25.44
C LEU A 24 -9.16 4.47 -25.51
N VAL A 25 -8.77 5.61 -26.08
CA VAL A 25 -9.66 6.77 -26.24
C VAL A 25 -10.82 6.42 -27.16
N CYS A 26 -10.57 5.74 -28.28
CA CYS A 26 -11.59 5.31 -29.23
C CYS A 26 -12.59 4.34 -28.56
N PHE A 27 -12.07 3.31 -27.89
CA PHE A 27 -12.85 2.31 -27.16
C PHE A 27 -13.79 2.94 -26.13
N LEU A 28 -13.25 3.80 -25.27
CA LEU A 28 -14.05 4.47 -24.24
C LEU A 28 -15.04 5.47 -24.83
N THR A 29 -14.63 6.24 -25.82
CA THR A 29 -15.52 7.20 -26.51
C THR A 29 -16.72 6.49 -27.13
N GLN A 30 -16.51 5.33 -27.77
CA GLN A 30 -17.59 4.53 -28.36
C GLN A 30 -18.58 4.07 -27.29
N HIS A 31 -18.10 3.52 -26.17
CA HIS A 31 -18.96 3.08 -25.08
C HIS A 31 -19.70 4.23 -24.39
N VAL A 32 -19.04 5.36 -24.15
CA VAL A 32 -19.70 6.56 -23.58
C VAL A 32 -20.81 7.08 -24.50
N ARG A 33 -20.58 7.13 -25.82
CA ARG A 33 -21.61 7.50 -26.79
C ARG A 33 -22.80 6.54 -26.78
N ALA A 34 -22.55 5.24 -26.70
CA ALA A 34 -23.62 4.24 -26.60
C ALA A 34 -24.45 4.40 -25.32
N LEU A 35 -23.80 4.74 -24.19
CA LEU A 35 -24.48 4.97 -22.92
C LEU A 35 -25.30 6.27 -22.90
N MET A 36 -24.79 7.33 -23.52
CA MET A 36 -25.42 8.67 -23.55
C MET A 36 -26.35 8.88 -24.75
N SER A 37 -26.48 7.89 -25.64
CA SER A 37 -27.34 7.95 -26.81
C SER A 37 -28.80 8.25 -26.43
N PRO A 38 -29.57 9.01 -27.24
CA PRO A 38 -31.00 9.22 -27.02
C PRO A 38 -31.86 8.05 -27.51
N HIS A 39 -31.28 7.09 -28.23
CA HIS A 39 -32.00 5.90 -28.69
C HIS A 39 -32.24 4.94 -27.54
N ALA A 40 -33.47 4.41 -27.43
CA ALA A 40 -33.88 3.52 -26.34
C ALA A 40 -33.35 2.09 -26.48
N ASP A 41 -32.87 1.74 -27.68
CA ASP A 41 -32.31 0.43 -27.97
C ASP A 41 -30.77 0.50 -28.06
N PRO A 42 -30.05 -0.55 -27.63
CA PRO A 42 -30.56 -1.75 -26.96
C PRO A 42 -30.97 -1.48 -25.50
N VAL A 43 -32.01 -2.18 -25.05
CA VAL A 43 -32.48 -2.10 -23.66
C VAL A 43 -31.50 -2.84 -22.74
N PRO A 44 -30.93 -2.17 -21.71
CA PRO A 44 -29.96 -2.79 -20.81
C PRO A 44 -30.64 -3.72 -19.80
N SER A 45 -29.94 -4.79 -19.40
CA SER A 45 -30.35 -5.63 -18.26
C SER A 45 -30.38 -4.82 -16.96
N CYS A 46 -31.21 -5.26 -16.00
CA CYS A 46 -31.31 -4.58 -14.71
C CYS A 46 -29.96 -4.63 -13.95
N PRO A 47 -29.39 -3.49 -13.52
CA PRO A 47 -28.14 -3.48 -12.78
C PRO A 47 -28.27 -4.01 -11.34
N ARG A 48 -29.50 -4.20 -10.85
CA ARG A 48 -29.76 -4.72 -9.49
C ARG A 48 -29.89 -6.24 -9.46
N CYS A 49 -30.63 -6.82 -10.39
CA CYS A 49 -30.96 -8.26 -10.37
C CYS A 49 -30.56 -9.02 -11.65
N GLY A 50 -30.03 -8.34 -12.67
CA GLY A 50 -29.67 -8.95 -13.97
C GLY A 50 -30.85 -9.29 -14.88
N GLY A 51 -32.09 -9.02 -14.47
CA GLY A 51 -33.29 -9.33 -15.26
C GLY A 51 -33.34 -8.58 -16.61
N THR A 52 -33.90 -9.24 -17.63
CA THR A 52 -34.01 -8.73 -19.01
C THR A 52 -35.41 -8.23 -19.39
N GLN A 53 -36.42 -8.49 -18.55
CA GLN A 53 -37.77 -7.93 -18.71
C GLN A 53 -37.80 -6.49 -18.19
N ILE A 54 -37.62 -5.55 -19.11
CA ILE A 54 -37.36 -4.14 -18.81
C ILE A 54 -38.31 -3.26 -19.63
N HIS A 55 -39.09 -2.43 -18.94
CA HIS A 55 -39.96 -1.44 -19.55
C HIS A 55 -39.27 -0.09 -19.69
N LYS A 56 -39.32 0.51 -20.88
CA LYS A 56 -38.99 1.92 -21.07
C LYS A 56 -40.07 2.78 -20.40
N LYS A 57 -39.66 3.72 -19.54
CA LYS A 57 -40.56 4.62 -18.81
C LYS A 57 -40.64 6.02 -19.39
N GLY A 58 -39.63 6.44 -20.13
CA GLY A 58 -39.60 7.74 -20.77
C GLY A 58 -38.18 8.24 -20.93
N TYR A 59 -38.02 9.55 -20.79
CA TYR A 59 -36.75 10.23 -20.94
C TYR A 59 -36.49 11.14 -19.75
N ALA A 60 -35.28 11.07 -19.20
CA ALA A 60 -34.77 12.06 -18.29
C ALA A 60 -34.27 13.27 -19.10
N PRO A 61 -34.75 14.49 -18.82
CA PRO A 61 -34.21 15.70 -19.45
C PRO A 61 -32.83 15.98 -18.84
N LEU A 62 -31.77 15.86 -19.65
CA LEU A 62 -30.41 16.21 -19.24
C LEU A 62 -29.88 17.29 -20.17
N GLN A 63 -28.97 18.15 -19.66
CA GLN A 63 -28.25 19.12 -20.50
C GLN A 63 -27.37 18.47 -21.58
N THR A 64 -27.10 17.17 -21.48
CA THR A 64 -26.34 16.38 -22.45
C THR A 64 -27.23 15.66 -23.47
N GLY A 65 -28.54 15.93 -23.47
CA GLY A 65 -29.53 15.30 -24.32
C GLY A 65 -30.50 14.39 -23.55
N PRO A 66 -31.65 14.01 -24.15
CA PRO A 66 -32.64 13.17 -23.50
C PRO A 66 -32.09 11.75 -23.30
N LEU A 67 -32.13 11.24 -22.07
CA LEU A 67 -31.65 9.90 -21.74
C LEU A 67 -32.82 8.96 -21.41
N PRO A 68 -32.98 7.83 -22.11
CA PRO A 68 -33.98 6.83 -21.77
C PRO A 68 -33.89 6.35 -20.33
N THR A 69 -35.05 6.23 -19.68
CA THR A 69 -35.20 5.63 -18.36
C THR A 69 -35.97 4.33 -18.45
N TYR A 70 -35.62 3.39 -17.58
CA TYR A 70 -36.12 2.02 -17.58
C TYR A 70 -36.58 1.61 -16.18
N GLN A 71 -37.53 0.68 -16.13
CA GLN A 71 -37.96 0.00 -14.91
C GLN A 71 -37.86 -1.51 -15.13
N CYS A 72 -37.25 -2.22 -14.19
CA CYS A 72 -37.22 -3.68 -14.20
C CYS A 72 -38.54 -4.24 -13.66
N GLU A 73 -39.18 -5.16 -14.38
CA GLU A 73 -40.42 -5.81 -13.91
C GLU A 73 -40.18 -6.69 -12.67
N GLY A 74 -39.05 -7.41 -12.62
CA GLY A 74 -38.80 -8.39 -11.57
C GLY A 74 -38.43 -7.79 -10.20
N CYS A 75 -37.80 -6.62 -10.14
CA CYS A 75 -37.37 -6.00 -8.88
C CYS A 75 -37.80 -4.54 -8.71
N ASP A 76 -38.65 -4.05 -9.61
CA ASP A 76 -39.21 -2.69 -9.62
C ASP A 76 -38.16 -1.55 -9.68
N HIS A 77 -36.90 -1.87 -9.95
CA HIS A 77 -35.82 -0.90 -9.91
C HIS A 77 -35.86 0.04 -11.12
N TYR A 78 -35.90 1.35 -10.85
CA TYR A 78 -35.75 2.41 -11.86
C TYR A 78 -34.28 2.73 -12.11
N PHE A 79 -33.89 2.76 -13.38
CA PHE A 79 -32.50 2.99 -13.78
C PHE A 79 -32.37 3.61 -15.17
N SER A 80 -31.15 3.99 -15.53
CA SER A 80 -30.77 4.37 -16.88
C SER A 80 -29.54 3.57 -17.29
N ARG A 81 -29.13 3.67 -18.56
CA ARG A 81 -27.84 3.09 -18.99
C ARG A 81 -26.64 3.60 -18.19
N LEU A 82 -26.74 4.79 -17.58
CA LEU A 82 -25.66 5.36 -16.78
C LEU A 82 -25.57 4.75 -15.38
N SER A 83 -26.61 4.03 -14.93
CA SER A 83 -26.62 3.40 -13.61
C SER A 83 -25.48 2.39 -13.49
N GLY A 84 -24.69 2.50 -12.41
CA GLY A 84 -23.51 1.64 -12.21
C GLY A 84 -22.26 2.07 -12.98
N THR A 85 -22.35 3.05 -13.88
CA THR A 85 -21.21 3.54 -14.66
C THR A 85 -20.53 4.76 -14.02
N PRO A 86 -19.29 5.09 -14.42
CA PRO A 86 -18.60 6.32 -14.01
C PRO A 86 -19.34 7.61 -14.37
N LEU A 87 -20.32 7.55 -15.28
CA LEU A 87 -21.06 8.69 -15.83
C LEU A 87 -22.39 8.98 -15.12
N SER A 88 -22.70 8.24 -14.05
CA SER A 88 -23.89 8.48 -13.23
C SER A 88 -23.93 9.89 -12.61
N GLY A 89 -22.77 10.53 -12.40
CA GLY A 89 -22.66 11.89 -11.85
C GLY A 89 -22.70 13.02 -12.89
N HIS A 90 -23.46 14.09 -12.63
CA HIS A 90 -23.71 15.21 -13.55
C HIS A 90 -22.43 15.96 -14.01
N ARG A 91 -21.49 16.25 -13.10
CA ARG A 91 -20.30 17.07 -13.43
C ARG A 91 -19.32 16.34 -14.35
N ILE A 92 -19.08 15.05 -14.11
CA ILE A 92 -18.20 14.22 -14.94
C ILE A 92 -18.81 13.95 -16.30
N ARG A 93 -20.15 13.82 -16.37
CA ARG A 93 -20.86 13.60 -17.63
C ARG A 93 -20.62 14.72 -18.64
N ARG A 94 -20.57 15.98 -18.18
CA ARG A 94 -20.33 17.14 -19.05
C ARG A 94 -18.92 17.15 -19.63
N SER A 95 -17.94 16.69 -18.86
CA SER A 95 -16.53 16.64 -19.27
C SER A 95 -16.03 15.22 -19.56
N ALA A 96 -16.94 14.32 -19.94
CA ALA A 96 -16.61 12.90 -20.11
C ALA A 96 -15.58 12.71 -21.24
N GLU A 97 -15.77 13.37 -22.38
CA GLU A 97 -14.85 13.29 -23.52
C GLU A 97 -13.47 13.88 -23.18
N GLU A 98 -13.44 15.04 -22.52
CA GLU A 98 -12.20 15.66 -22.04
C GLU A 98 -11.47 14.77 -21.02
N LEU A 99 -12.20 14.13 -20.11
CA LEU A 99 -11.61 13.20 -19.17
C LEU A 99 -11.06 11.96 -19.88
N ILE A 100 -11.77 11.41 -20.86
CA ILE A 100 -11.33 10.24 -21.63
C ILE A 100 -10.02 10.53 -22.35
N THR A 101 -9.86 11.70 -22.97
CA THR A 101 -8.59 12.07 -23.62
C THR A 101 -7.44 12.24 -22.62
N MET A 102 -7.74 12.54 -21.35
CA MET A 102 -6.76 12.60 -20.27
C MET A 102 -6.40 11.24 -19.68
N LEU A 103 -7.25 10.21 -19.80
CA LEU A 103 -7.01 8.90 -19.18
C LEU A 103 -5.67 8.25 -19.60
N PRO A 104 -5.24 8.29 -20.87
CA PRO A 104 -3.94 7.75 -21.27
C PRO A 104 -2.74 8.58 -20.83
N GLN A 105 -2.95 9.82 -20.40
CA GLN A 105 -1.87 10.75 -20.10
C GLN A 105 -1.26 10.48 -18.71
N ALA A 106 0.06 10.62 -18.61
CA ALA A 106 0.79 10.49 -17.34
C ALA A 106 0.70 11.75 -16.47
N ILE A 107 -0.51 12.29 -16.28
CA ILE A 107 -0.77 13.47 -15.45
C ILE A 107 -1.37 13.08 -14.11
N GLY A 108 -1.15 13.90 -13.08
CA GLY A 108 -1.72 13.68 -11.75
C GLY A 108 -3.21 14.05 -11.69
N CYS A 109 -3.95 13.48 -10.72
CA CYS A 109 -5.33 13.89 -10.44
C CYS A 109 -5.48 15.41 -10.17
N PRO A 110 -4.54 16.11 -9.48
CA PRO A 110 -4.64 17.55 -9.29
C PRO A 110 -4.59 18.35 -10.59
N GLU A 111 -3.77 17.90 -11.54
CA GLU A 111 -3.61 18.54 -12.85
C GLU A 111 -4.89 18.39 -13.68
N ALA A 112 -5.41 17.16 -13.80
CA ALA A 112 -6.67 16.91 -14.49
C ALA A 112 -7.85 17.65 -13.82
N ALA A 113 -7.86 17.74 -12.48
CA ALA A 113 -8.87 18.49 -11.74
C ALA A 113 -8.86 19.99 -12.10
N ARG A 114 -7.66 20.58 -12.23
CA ARG A 114 -7.48 21.96 -12.68
C ARG A 114 -8.01 22.16 -14.11
N ARG A 115 -7.67 21.25 -15.04
CA ARG A 115 -8.11 21.32 -16.45
C ARG A 115 -9.63 21.20 -16.59
N LEU A 116 -10.25 20.35 -15.77
CA LEU A 116 -11.69 20.07 -15.82
C LEU A 116 -12.52 20.98 -14.90
N GLY A 117 -11.90 21.89 -14.15
CA GLY A 117 -12.61 22.80 -13.23
C GLY A 117 -13.39 22.08 -12.10
N VAL A 118 -12.88 20.94 -11.63
CA VAL A 118 -13.53 20.13 -10.57
C VAL A 118 -12.57 19.86 -9.41
N MET A 119 -13.11 19.35 -8.30
CA MET A 119 -12.28 18.95 -7.15
C MET A 119 -11.44 17.72 -7.47
N GLU A 120 -10.21 17.67 -6.94
CA GLU A 120 -9.29 16.54 -7.12
C GLU A 120 -9.90 15.20 -6.65
N ARG A 121 -10.61 15.21 -5.52
CA ARG A 121 -11.30 14.01 -5.00
C ARG A 121 -12.29 13.45 -6.01
N THR A 122 -12.97 14.30 -6.77
CA THR A 122 -13.90 13.91 -7.83
C THR A 122 -13.15 13.16 -8.92
N ILE A 123 -12.06 13.72 -9.46
CA ILE A 123 -11.22 13.06 -10.47
C ILE A 123 -10.69 11.71 -9.96
N ARG A 124 -10.17 11.67 -8.74
CA ARG A 124 -9.63 10.43 -8.16
C ARG A 124 -10.66 9.31 -8.07
N ASN A 125 -11.88 9.63 -7.61
CA ASN A 125 -12.97 8.67 -7.53
C ASN A 125 -13.43 8.23 -8.93
N THR A 126 -13.56 9.18 -9.84
CA THR A 126 -13.96 8.91 -11.22
C THR A 126 -12.95 8.02 -11.94
N VAL A 127 -11.64 8.27 -11.82
CA VAL A 127 -10.59 7.42 -12.40
C VAL A 127 -10.66 5.99 -11.85
N ARG A 128 -10.93 5.80 -10.55
CA ARG A 128 -11.14 4.46 -9.97
C ARG A 128 -12.34 3.76 -10.58
N MET A 129 -13.46 4.48 -10.76
CA MET A 129 -14.65 3.93 -11.41
C MET A 129 -14.38 3.57 -12.87
N PHE A 130 -13.68 4.42 -13.63
CA PHE A 130 -13.30 4.14 -15.01
C PHE A 130 -12.40 2.91 -15.13
N ARG A 131 -11.42 2.74 -14.25
CA ARG A 131 -10.57 1.53 -14.25
C ARG A 131 -11.38 0.25 -14.03
N ARG A 132 -12.27 0.26 -13.02
CA ARG A 132 -13.17 -0.88 -12.77
C ARG A 132 -14.08 -1.15 -13.96
N TRP A 133 -14.67 -0.11 -14.52
CA TRP A 133 -15.57 -0.21 -15.66
C TRP A 133 -14.86 -0.73 -16.93
N VAL A 134 -13.61 -0.31 -17.18
CA VAL A 134 -12.81 -0.84 -18.29
C VAL A 134 -12.51 -2.32 -18.11
N LEU A 135 -12.26 -2.80 -16.89
CA LEU A 135 -12.07 -4.24 -16.64
C LEU A 135 -13.36 -5.06 -16.82
N GLU A 136 -14.52 -4.45 -16.57
CA GLU A 136 -15.82 -5.08 -16.84
C GLU A 136 -16.09 -5.18 -18.35
N LEU A 137 -15.64 -4.21 -19.14
CA LEU A 137 -15.80 -4.18 -20.61
C LEU A 137 -14.72 -4.97 -21.37
N ASP A 138 -13.49 -4.94 -20.86
CA ASP A 138 -12.31 -5.64 -21.38
C ASP A 138 -11.64 -6.42 -20.23
N PRO A 139 -12.11 -7.66 -19.97
CA PRO A 139 -11.56 -8.52 -18.92
C PRO A 139 -10.08 -8.87 -19.12
N SER A 140 -9.53 -8.72 -20.33
CA SER A 140 -8.10 -8.95 -20.60
C SER A 140 -7.19 -7.90 -19.96
N GLY A 141 -7.75 -6.74 -19.58
CA GLY A 141 -6.99 -5.61 -19.05
C GLY A 141 -6.14 -4.88 -20.09
N HIS A 142 -6.28 -5.21 -21.38
CA HIS A 142 -5.56 -4.56 -22.48
C HIS A 142 -5.78 -3.05 -22.48
N HIS A 143 -6.99 -2.57 -22.20
CA HIS A 143 -7.30 -1.14 -22.17
C HIS A 143 -7.03 -0.50 -20.80
N GLU A 144 -7.26 -1.22 -19.69
CA GLU A 144 -7.00 -0.70 -18.33
C GLU A 144 -5.56 -0.24 -18.17
N ARG A 145 -4.64 -1.00 -18.77
CA ARG A 145 -3.21 -0.75 -18.63
C ARG A 145 -2.71 0.55 -19.24
N HIS A 146 -3.46 1.05 -20.19
CA HIS A 146 -3.18 2.32 -20.84
C HIS A 146 -3.75 3.51 -20.07
N ILE A 147 -4.58 3.31 -19.03
CA ILE A 147 -4.99 4.40 -18.15
C ILE A 147 -3.81 4.79 -17.26
N ARG A 148 -3.23 5.97 -17.48
CA ARG A 148 -2.08 6.54 -16.74
C ARG A 148 -2.48 7.70 -15.82
N LEU A 149 -3.64 8.32 -16.05
CA LEU A 149 -4.15 9.41 -15.21
C LEU A 149 -4.23 9.00 -13.75
N GLY A 150 -3.68 9.83 -12.86
CA GLY A 150 -3.72 9.64 -11.42
C GLY A 150 -2.78 8.57 -10.87
N GLY A 151 -1.96 7.95 -11.72
CA GLY A 151 -1.09 6.83 -11.35
C GLY A 151 -1.87 5.53 -11.10
N ARG A 152 -1.24 4.38 -11.34
CA ARG A 152 -1.86 3.06 -11.15
C ARG A 152 -1.82 2.62 -9.67
N PHE A 153 -2.93 2.05 -9.19
CA PHE A 153 -2.97 1.11 -8.05
C PHE A 153 -2.66 -0.35 -8.50
N THR A 154 -2.71 -0.62 -9.81
CA THR A 154 -2.67 -1.98 -10.42
C THR A 154 -1.37 -2.35 -11.15
N ALA A 155 -0.40 -1.45 -11.33
CA ALA A 155 0.91 -1.77 -11.93
C ALA A 155 1.98 -1.99 -10.85
N VAL A 156 1.70 -2.97 -10.02
CA VAL A 156 2.73 -3.74 -9.30
C VAL A 156 2.70 -5.15 -9.87
N ARG A 157 2.46 -5.33 -11.18
CA ARG A 157 2.41 -6.67 -11.81
C ARG A 157 3.26 -6.76 -13.08
N ASP A 158 3.12 -5.86 -14.05
CA ASP A 158 3.54 -6.30 -15.40
C ASP A 158 4.89 -5.82 -15.96
N GLN A 159 5.79 -5.18 -15.20
CA GLN A 159 7.13 -4.86 -15.74
C GLN A 159 8.22 -4.97 -14.68
N ALA A 160 9.20 -5.85 -14.94
CA ALA A 160 10.43 -5.96 -14.19
C ALA A 160 11.39 -4.81 -14.58
N PRO A 161 11.71 -3.87 -13.67
CA PRO A 161 12.85 -2.97 -13.83
C PRO A 161 14.16 -3.76 -13.64
N PRO A 162 15.31 -3.22 -14.11
CA PRO A 162 16.61 -3.84 -13.90
C PRO A 162 16.85 -4.03 -12.40
N VAL A 163 17.14 -5.28 -12.02
CA VAL A 163 17.53 -5.66 -10.66
C VAL A 163 18.87 -5.00 -10.37
N VAL A 164 18.85 -3.95 -9.54
CA VAL A 164 20.05 -3.42 -8.92
C VAL A 164 20.28 -4.17 -7.61
N ASP A 165 21.46 -4.78 -7.49
CA ASP A 165 21.92 -5.63 -6.38
C ASP A 165 21.75 -4.99 -4.99
N GLU A 166 21.65 -3.66 -4.92
CA GLU A 166 21.45 -2.88 -3.69
C GLU A 166 20.05 -3.06 -3.02
N GLN A 167 19.13 -3.81 -3.63
CA GLN A 167 17.75 -3.96 -3.14
C GLN A 167 17.50 -5.19 -2.26
N ILE A 168 18.48 -6.08 -2.11
CA ILE A 168 18.36 -7.30 -1.31
C ILE A 168 18.79 -7.02 0.14
N ALA A 169 17.95 -7.38 1.10
CA ALA A 169 18.22 -7.29 2.52
C ALA A 169 17.93 -8.63 3.19
N TYR A 170 18.81 -9.04 4.09
CA TYR A 170 18.68 -10.28 4.83
C TYR A 170 18.20 -10.02 6.25
N GLU A 171 17.55 -11.02 6.86
CA GLU A 171 17.22 -11.00 8.27
C GLU A 171 18.48 -10.72 9.08
N ASP A 172 18.38 -9.79 10.01
CA ASP A 172 19.42 -9.60 11.00
C ASP A 172 19.26 -10.64 12.11
N VAL A 173 19.75 -11.85 11.86
CA VAL A 173 19.61 -13.01 12.77
C VAL A 173 20.17 -12.71 14.17
N ALA A 174 21.26 -11.95 14.24
CA ALA A 174 21.87 -11.57 15.51
C ALA A 174 20.99 -10.57 16.30
N LEU A 175 20.40 -9.58 15.63
CA LEU A 175 19.42 -8.69 16.25
C LEU A 175 18.16 -9.47 16.68
N THR A 176 17.64 -10.33 15.80
CA THR A 176 16.48 -11.19 16.09
C THR A 176 16.72 -12.02 17.35
N ALA A 177 17.85 -12.76 17.40
CA ALA A 177 18.18 -13.61 18.53
C ALA A 177 18.30 -12.80 19.83
N LYS A 178 19.00 -11.65 19.79
CA LYS A 178 19.19 -10.79 20.96
C LYS A 178 17.86 -10.26 21.50
N LEU A 179 16.99 -9.80 20.62
CA LEU A 179 15.68 -9.27 21.01
C LEU A 179 14.72 -10.36 21.45
N LEU A 180 14.76 -11.56 20.87
CA LEU A 180 13.98 -12.70 21.36
C LEU A 180 14.42 -13.08 22.78
N GLU A 181 15.73 -13.19 23.03
CA GLU A 181 16.26 -13.50 24.36
C GLU A 181 15.80 -12.47 25.42
N ASP A 182 15.96 -11.18 25.12
CA ASP A 182 15.48 -10.12 26.02
C ASP A 182 13.97 -10.15 26.20
N PHE A 183 13.22 -10.31 25.10
CA PHE A 183 11.76 -10.30 25.11
C PHE A 183 11.18 -11.46 25.93
N GLU A 184 11.74 -12.66 25.79
CA GLU A 184 11.34 -13.82 26.60
C GLU A 184 11.76 -13.64 28.06
N THR A 185 12.92 -13.02 28.32
CA THR A 185 13.35 -12.71 29.68
C THR A 185 12.37 -11.78 30.39
N ILE A 186 11.96 -10.67 29.76
CA ILE A 186 11.05 -9.70 30.38
C ILE A 186 9.59 -10.17 30.41
N HIS A 187 9.21 -11.11 29.53
CA HIS A 187 7.88 -11.73 29.54
C HIS A 187 7.80 -13.05 30.31
N SER A 188 8.91 -13.53 30.86
CA SER A 188 8.98 -14.77 31.63
C SER A 188 8.02 -14.76 32.82
N ASN A 189 7.26 -15.85 32.94
CA ASN A 189 6.40 -16.12 34.08
C ASN A 189 7.15 -16.74 35.28
N LYS A 190 8.47 -16.95 35.16
CA LYS A 190 9.28 -17.59 36.19
C LYS A 190 9.76 -16.58 37.25
N HIS A 191 9.73 -16.97 38.51
CA HIS A 191 10.31 -16.18 39.61
C HIS A 191 11.84 -16.13 39.58
N PHE A 192 12.48 -17.16 39.04
CA PHE A 192 13.93 -17.28 38.96
C PHE A 192 14.44 -17.34 37.50
N PRO A 193 15.64 -16.80 37.21
CA PRO A 193 16.49 -16.00 38.10
C PRO A 193 15.86 -14.64 38.43
N MET A 194 16.10 -14.12 39.63
CA MET A 194 15.55 -12.83 40.04
C MET A 194 16.25 -11.69 39.27
N PRO A 195 15.51 -10.70 38.74
CA PRO A 195 16.11 -9.54 38.06
C PRO A 195 16.75 -8.59 39.08
N ASP A 196 17.50 -7.59 38.62
CA ASP A 196 17.92 -6.48 39.49
C ASP A 196 16.78 -5.49 39.76
N CYS A 197 16.87 -4.74 40.86
CA CYS A 197 15.91 -3.68 41.14
C CYS A 197 16.02 -2.53 40.11
N PRO A 198 14.93 -2.19 39.38
CA PRO A 198 14.94 -1.11 38.37
C PRO A 198 14.85 0.29 39.00
N ALA A 199 15.38 0.48 40.21
CA ALA A 199 15.49 1.78 40.86
C ALA A 199 16.83 1.97 41.54
N CYS A 200 17.37 0.92 42.16
CA CYS A 200 18.65 1.00 42.87
C CYS A 200 19.67 -0.05 42.43
N GLY A 201 19.35 -0.93 41.49
CA GLY A 201 20.26 -1.97 40.99
C GLY A 201 20.51 -3.14 41.95
N ALA A 202 19.91 -3.14 43.14
CA ALA A 202 20.12 -4.19 44.13
C ALA A 202 19.47 -5.53 43.73
N ASP A 203 20.17 -6.62 44.04
CA ASP A 203 19.78 -8.02 43.81
C ASP A 203 18.99 -8.64 44.98
N ARG A 204 18.99 -7.98 46.14
CA ARG A 204 18.28 -8.44 47.36
C ARG A 204 16.78 -8.24 47.24
N LEU A 205 16.11 -9.18 46.57
CA LEU A 205 14.68 -9.15 46.29
C LEU A 205 13.88 -10.19 47.07
N VAL A 206 12.60 -9.90 47.27
CA VAL A 206 11.60 -10.81 47.82
C VAL A 206 10.50 -11.03 46.79
N THR A 207 10.12 -12.29 46.54
CA THR A 207 9.00 -12.64 45.67
C THR A 207 7.66 -12.31 46.32
N LYS A 208 6.72 -11.74 45.57
CA LYS A 208 5.38 -11.32 46.02
C LYS A 208 4.25 -12.06 45.29
N GLY A 209 4.50 -13.28 44.81
CA GLY A 209 3.55 -14.06 44.01
C GLY A 209 3.48 -13.58 42.56
N THR A 210 2.31 -13.72 41.93
CA THR A 210 2.07 -13.38 40.52
C THR A 210 0.85 -12.48 40.36
N PHE A 211 0.87 -11.60 39.36
CA PHE A 211 -0.29 -10.79 38.96
C PHE A 211 -0.41 -10.74 37.44
N SER A 212 -1.60 -11.08 36.92
CA SER A 212 -1.86 -11.17 35.47
C SER A 212 -0.82 -12.04 34.72
N GLY A 213 -0.41 -13.16 35.33
CA GLY A 213 0.60 -14.07 34.77
C GLY A 213 2.07 -13.66 35.00
N PHE A 214 2.34 -12.47 35.56
CA PHE A 214 3.71 -11.99 35.78
C PHE A 214 4.15 -12.08 37.24
N PRO A 215 5.36 -12.60 37.53
CA PRO A 215 5.99 -12.54 38.84
C PRO A 215 6.12 -11.10 39.35
N ARG A 216 5.85 -10.93 40.64
CA ARG A 216 6.07 -9.66 41.36
C ARG A 216 7.24 -9.79 42.31
N PHE A 217 8.02 -8.72 42.38
CA PHE A 217 9.19 -8.59 43.24
C PHE A 217 9.07 -7.35 44.11
N LYS A 218 9.67 -7.39 45.30
CA LYS A 218 9.89 -6.24 46.16
C LYS A 218 11.38 -6.16 46.48
N CYS A 219 12.00 -5.00 46.24
CA CYS A 219 13.37 -4.75 46.67
C CYS A 219 13.42 -4.62 48.20
N ALA A 220 14.33 -5.35 48.85
CA ALA A 220 14.52 -5.27 50.29
C ALA A 220 15.24 -3.98 50.72
N LEU A 221 16.02 -3.37 49.83
CA LEU A 221 16.76 -2.13 50.12
C LEU A 221 15.87 -0.88 49.94
N CYS A 222 15.34 -0.64 48.73
CA CYS A 222 14.56 0.57 48.45
C CYS A 222 13.04 0.40 48.59
N GLY A 223 12.56 -0.81 48.88
CA GLY A 223 11.13 -1.09 49.06
C GLY A 223 10.28 -1.12 47.77
N LYS A 224 10.84 -0.75 46.60
CA LYS A 224 10.13 -0.70 45.32
C LYS A 224 9.53 -2.05 44.97
N GLN A 225 8.26 -2.03 44.56
CA GLN A 225 7.57 -3.20 44.00
C GLN A 225 7.54 -3.11 42.47
N PHE A 226 7.81 -4.21 41.80
CA PHE A 226 7.92 -4.24 40.35
C PHE A 226 7.71 -5.65 39.78
N ASN A 227 7.66 -5.73 38.46
CA ASN A 227 7.74 -6.96 37.66
C ASN A 227 8.83 -6.80 36.60
N ARG A 228 9.13 -7.87 35.84
CA ARG A 228 10.19 -7.87 34.82
C ARG A 228 10.01 -6.83 33.70
N ARG A 229 8.77 -6.40 33.46
CA ARG A 229 8.45 -5.36 32.47
C ARG A 229 8.62 -3.94 33.01
N THR A 230 8.74 -3.76 34.31
CA THR A 230 8.78 -2.44 34.93
C THR A 230 10.01 -1.66 34.44
N GLY A 231 9.79 -0.46 33.89
CA GLY A 231 10.85 0.34 33.28
C GLY A 231 11.11 0.04 31.80
N THR A 232 10.46 -0.98 31.23
CA THR A 232 10.50 -1.25 29.79
C THR A 232 9.35 -0.54 29.07
N PRO A 233 9.51 -0.23 27.77
CA PRO A 233 8.44 0.29 26.91
C PRO A 233 7.19 -0.60 26.88
N PHE A 234 7.33 -1.89 27.18
CA PHE A 234 6.24 -2.86 27.10
C PHE A 234 5.33 -2.91 28.34
N THR A 235 5.56 -2.08 29.37
CA THR A 235 4.83 -2.11 30.64
C THR A 235 3.29 -2.09 30.49
N ARG A 236 2.74 -1.44 29.46
CA ARG A 236 1.28 -1.30 29.26
C ARG A 236 0.69 -2.23 28.18
N ASN A 237 1.49 -3.09 27.56
CA ASN A 237 1.08 -3.95 26.45
C ASN A 237 0.55 -5.30 26.92
N ARG A 238 -0.75 -5.40 27.22
CA ARG A 238 -1.36 -6.63 27.77
C ARG A 238 -1.94 -7.59 26.71
N LYS A 239 -2.28 -7.10 25.52
CA LYS A 239 -3.06 -7.87 24.50
C LYS A 239 -2.33 -8.03 23.15
N VAL A 240 -1.03 -7.77 23.12
CA VAL A 240 -0.26 -7.71 21.86
C VAL A 240 1.03 -8.55 21.90
N TYR A 241 1.17 -9.44 22.88
CA TYR A 241 2.36 -10.28 23.07
C TYR A 241 2.71 -11.06 21.79
N GLU A 242 1.76 -11.81 21.22
CA GLU A 242 2.01 -12.60 20.00
C GLU A 242 2.51 -11.74 18.84
N ARG A 243 1.93 -10.55 18.68
CA ARG A 243 2.31 -9.63 17.60
C ARG A 243 3.66 -8.97 17.84
N GLN A 244 3.95 -8.60 19.09
CA GLN A 244 5.27 -8.09 19.46
C GLN A 244 6.34 -9.14 19.20
N ARG A 245 6.10 -10.38 19.63
CA ARG A 245 7.00 -11.51 19.43
C ARG A 245 7.22 -11.80 17.95
N ALA A 246 6.15 -11.87 17.16
CA ALA A 246 6.22 -12.09 15.72
C ALA A 246 6.96 -10.95 14.99
N LEU A 247 6.78 -9.70 15.43
CA LEU A 247 7.42 -8.53 14.82
C LEU A 247 8.95 -8.57 14.94
N ILE A 248 9.52 -9.18 15.99
CA ILE A 248 10.97 -9.19 16.24
C ILE A 248 11.74 -9.69 15.01
N ARG A 249 11.26 -10.77 14.38
CA ARG A 249 11.87 -11.37 13.19
C ARG A 249 12.03 -10.39 12.03
N TYR A 250 11.18 -9.37 11.96
CA TYR A 250 11.14 -8.43 10.84
C TYR A 250 11.80 -7.07 11.15
N LEU A 251 12.27 -6.84 12.37
CA LEU A 251 12.77 -5.52 12.79
C LEU A 251 14.02 -5.07 12.02
N GLY A 252 14.90 -6.00 11.68
CA GLY A 252 16.11 -5.74 10.88
C GLY A 252 15.84 -5.53 9.39
N LEU A 253 14.63 -5.83 8.92
CA LEU A 253 14.29 -5.78 7.50
C LEU A 253 13.72 -4.40 7.12
N PRO A 254 14.05 -3.86 5.94
CA PRO A 254 13.54 -2.58 5.48
C PRO A 254 12.09 -2.68 4.99
N LEU A 255 11.16 -3.16 5.82
CA LEU A 255 9.76 -3.32 5.44
C LEU A 255 8.94 -2.09 5.84
N SER A 256 7.94 -1.73 5.02
CA SER A 256 7.03 -0.61 5.35
C SER A 256 6.08 -0.98 6.49
N ILE A 257 5.58 0.02 7.22
CA ILE A 257 4.59 -0.18 8.30
C ILE A 257 3.34 -0.90 7.80
N THR A 258 2.87 -0.54 6.60
CA THR A 258 1.70 -1.17 5.97
C THR A 258 1.94 -2.66 5.72
N GLN A 259 3.08 -3.00 5.12
CA GLN A 259 3.42 -4.40 4.88
C GLN A 259 3.59 -5.18 6.19
N LEU A 260 4.24 -4.60 7.20
CA LEU A 260 4.39 -5.25 8.51
C LEU A 260 3.04 -5.48 9.19
N ALA A 261 2.10 -4.53 9.10
CA ALA A 261 0.76 -4.68 9.65
C ALA A 261 -0.04 -5.81 8.99
N GLU A 262 0.16 -6.05 7.70
CA GLU A 262 -0.41 -7.22 7.02
C GLU A 262 0.24 -8.53 7.49
N ILE A 263 1.56 -8.53 7.70
CA ILE A 263 2.32 -9.72 8.10
C ILE A 263 1.99 -10.14 9.54
N VAL A 264 2.11 -9.23 10.51
CA VAL A 264 1.93 -9.56 11.94
C VAL A 264 0.49 -9.37 12.42
N GLY A 265 -0.37 -8.80 11.57
CA GLY A 265 -1.74 -8.42 11.89
C GLY A 265 -1.84 -7.15 12.75
N GLY A 266 -2.85 -6.32 12.47
CA GLY A 266 -3.17 -5.11 13.25
C GLY A 266 -3.25 -3.86 12.37
N ASP A 267 -3.54 -2.72 12.99
CA ASP A 267 -3.54 -1.43 12.29
C ASP A 267 -2.13 -0.83 12.22
N HIS A 268 -1.92 0.05 11.23
CA HIS A 268 -0.64 0.72 10.99
C HIS A 268 -0.14 1.52 12.22
N GLY A 269 -1.05 2.14 12.97
CA GLY A 269 -0.70 2.95 14.14
C GLY A 269 -0.11 2.09 15.26
N ASN A 270 -0.73 0.94 15.51
CA ASN A 270 -0.22 -0.04 16.46
C ASN A 270 1.15 -0.60 16.06
N VAL A 271 1.35 -1.02 14.80
CA VAL A 271 2.67 -1.51 14.36
C VAL A 271 3.73 -0.42 14.44
N ALA A 272 3.41 0.81 14.04
CA ALA A 272 4.33 1.95 14.18
C ALA A 272 4.73 2.19 15.64
N ARG A 273 3.79 2.05 16.58
CA ARG A 273 4.05 2.14 18.02
C ARG A 273 4.95 1.00 18.50
N LEU A 274 4.69 -0.24 18.10
CA LEU A 274 5.51 -1.39 18.50
C LEU A 274 6.96 -1.24 18.01
N ILE A 275 7.18 -0.77 16.78
CA ILE A 275 8.52 -0.50 16.26
C ILE A 275 9.24 0.55 17.12
N ARG A 276 8.55 1.61 17.55
CA ARG A 276 9.15 2.62 18.45
C ARG A 276 9.51 2.03 19.80
N GLU A 277 8.64 1.22 20.40
CA GLU A 277 8.92 0.55 21.68
C GLU A 277 10.12 -0.39 21.59
N PHE A 278 10.31 -1.09 20.46
CA PHE A 278 11.50 -1.90 20.23
C PHE A 278 12.76 -1.06 20.05
N ARG A 279 12.68 0.12 19.39
CA ARG A 279 13.81 1.07 19.31
C ARG A 279 14.19 1.57 20.71
N GLU A 280 13.22 2.05 21.47
CA GLU A 280 13.42 2.49 22.86
C GLU A 280 14.03 1.36 23.72
N ARG A 281 13.60 0.11 23.50
CA ARG A 281 14.19 -1.04 24.20
C ARG A 281 15.63 -1.32 23.76
N CYS A 282 15.94 -1.22 22.47
CA CYS A 282 17.32 -1.34 21.98
C CYS A 282 18.22 -0.28 22.62
N ASP A 283 17.77 0.97 22.71
CA ASP A 283 18.52 2.05 23.35
C ASP A 283 18.73 1.79 24.86
N GLN A 284 17.81 1.11 25.53
CA GLN A 284 17.99 0.67 26.93
C GLN A 284 19.00 -0.47 27.07
N LEU A 285 19.09 -1.38 26.11
CA LEU A 285 20.00 -2.53 26.13
C LEU A 285 21.41 -2.17 25.67
N ASP A 286 21.51 -1.20 24.78
CA ASP A 286 22.75 -0.70 24.19
C ASP A 286 22.69 0.85 24.13
N PRO A 287 23.14 1.53 25.21
CA PRO A 287 23.13 2.99 25.27
C PRO A 287 23.99 3.69 24.21
N ILE A 288 24.87 2.96 23.53
CA ILE A 288 25.72 3.49 22.44
C ILE A 288 24.92 3.52 21.11
N GLY A 289 23.76 2.86 21.06
CA GLY A 289 22.77 2.97 19.98
C GLY A 289 22.98 2.00 18.81
N GLN A 290 23.97 1.11 18.84
CA GLN A 290 24.24 0.18 17.73
C GLN A 290 23.05 -0.74 17.45
N LEU A 291 22.37 -1.23 18.49
CA LEU A 291 21.19 -2.08 18.32
C LEU A 291 20.01 -1.36 17.65
N SER A 292 19.71 -0.12 18.05
CA SER A 292 18.56 0.60 17.51
C SER A 292 18.77 1.05 16.05
N HIS A 293 20.02 1.31 15.66
CA HIS A 293 20.41 1.57 14.27
C HIS A 293 20.18 0.37 13.34
N ARG A 294 20.23 -0.87 13.86
CA ARG A 294 19.98 -2.09 13.08
C ARG A 294 18.50 -2.30 12.79
N ILE A 295 17.59 -1.63 13.51
CA ILE A 295 16.16 -1.65 13.19
C ILE A 295 15.92 -0.84 11.90
N ARG A 296 15.56 -1.55 10.82
CA ARG A 296 15.21 -0.98 9.51
C ARG A 296 13.71 -1.04 9.23
N ALA A 297 12.94 -1.71 10.09
CA ALA A 297 11.49 -1.77 10.01
C ALA A 297 10.85 -0.37 10.06
N GLY A 298 9.77 -0.22 9.30
CA GLY A 298 9.09 1.05 9.09
C GLY A 298 9.67 1.90 7.96
N ALA A 299 10.32 1.26 6.98
CA ALA A 299 10.95 1.92 5.84
C ALA A 299 9.95 2.83 5.09
N ARG A 300 10.43 4.03 4.74
CA ARG A 300 9.70 5.04 3.96
C ARG A 300 10.51 5.40 2.72
N PRO A 301 9.87 5.92 1.66
CA PRO A 301 10.59 6.51 0.55
C PRO A 301 11.47 7.65 1.07
N ALA A 302 12.73 7.66 0.65
CA ALA A 302 13.64 8.80 0.71
C ALA A 302 13.61 9.58 -0.61
N GLU A 303 14.22 10.76 -0.66
CA GLU A 303 14.26 11.63 -1.85
C GLU A 303 14.91 10.94 -3.07
N ASP A 304 15.88 10.07 -2.83
CA ASP A 304 16.67 9.31 -3.80
C ASP A 304 16.15 7.89 -4.07
N THR A 305 15.02 7.50 -3.45
CA THR A 305 14.46 6.16 -3.63
C THR A 305 14.06 5.96 -5.10
N PRO A 306 14.59 4.93 -5.78
CA PRO A 306 14.35 4.74 -7.20
C PRO A 306 12.88 4.40 -7.46
N CYS A 307 12.32 5.03 -8.49
CA CYS A 307 11.01 4.65 -8.97
C CYS A 307 11.07 3.30 -9.68
N ILE A 308 10.33 2.31 -9.17
CA ILE A 308 10.24 0.97 -9.79
C ILE A 308 9.72 0.98 -11.24
N GLN A 309 9.12 2.07 -11.70
CA GLN A 309 8.56 2.17 -13.05
C GLN A 309 9.51 2.83 -14.05
N CYS A 310 10.20 3.90 -13.66
CA CYS A 310 11.03 4.69 -14.58
C CYS A 310 12.49 4.82 -14.15
N GLY A 311 12.91 4.16 -13.06
CA GLY A 311 14.27 4.21 -12.52
C GLY A 311 14.66 5.53 -11.86
N ALA A 312 13.94 6.63 -12.12
CA ALA A 312 14.28 7.96 -11.61
C ALA A 312 14.35 8.01 -10.08
N ARG A 313 15.45 8.58 -9.56
CA ARG A 313 15.75 8.77 -8.13
C ARG A 313 15.41 10.19 -7.69
N HIS A 314 14.16 10.57 -7.90
CA HIS A 314 13.66 11.89 -7.52
C HIS A 314 12.24 11.73 -6.99
N VAL A 315 12.10 11.76 -5.67
CA VAL A 315 10.83 11.59 -4.97
C VAL A 315 10.34 12.94 -4.43
N ARG A 316 9.07 13.25 -4.68
CA ARG A 316 8.34 14.40 -4.14
C ARG A 316 7.35 13.93 -3.08
N PHE A 317 7.17 14.73 -2.04
CA PHE A 317 6.20 14.46 -0.98
C PHE A 317 5.13 15.56 -0.98
N ASP A 318 3.85 15.19 -1.01
CA ASP A 318 2.74 16.16 -0.98
C ASP A 318 2.69 16.91 0.36
N VAL A 319 3.06 16.23 1.44
CA VAL A 319 3.17 16.78 2.80
C VAL A 319 4.47 16.27 3.41
N ARG A 320 5.33 17.17 3.90
CA ARG A 320 6.57 16.78 4.60
C ARG A 320 6.22 15.89 5.79
N GLY A 321 6.80 14.68 5.82
CA GLY A 321 6.65 13.73 6.92
C GLY A 321 5.50 12.71 6.80
N ILE A 322 4.65 12.78 5.76
CA ILE A 322 3.54 11.85 5.54
C ILE A 322 3.74 11.03 4.25
N THR A 323 3.66 9.71 4.40
CA THR A 323 3.60 8.73 3.29
C THR A 323 2.24 8.87 2.58
N PRO A 324 2.16 8.86 1.24
CA PRO A 324 3.15 8.34 0.29
C PRO A 324 3.93 9.39 -0.52
N GLY A 325 5.22 9.12 -0.75
CA GLY A 325 6.05 9.83 -1.73
C GLY A 325 5.67 9.47 -3.17
N LYS A 326 5.92 10.38 -4.11
CA LYS A 326 5.64 10.25 -5.55
C LYS A 326 6.91 10.44 -6.35
N CYS A 327 7.10 9.68 -7.42
CA CYS A 327 8.13 9.97 -8.39
C CYS A 327 7.89 11.36 -9.02
N ALA A 328 8.90 12.21 -9.01
CA ALA A 328 8.89 13.54 -9.61
C ALA A 328 8.73 13.51 -11.14
N VAL A 329 9.17 12.42 -11.76
CA VAL A 329 9.21 12.24 -13.22
C VAL A 329 7.90 11.65 -13.73
N CYS A 330 7.49 10.47 -13.24
CA CYS A 330 6.30 9.77 -13.73
C CYS A 330 5.05 9.95 -12.86
N GLY A 331 5.14 10.66 -11.74
CA GLY A 331 4.01 10.95 -10.84
C GLY A 331 3.50 9.77 -10.00
N ARG A 332 4.05 8.56 -10.17
CA ARG A 332 3.59 7.34 -9.47
C ARG A 332 4.00 7.35 -7.99
N LEU A 333 3.15 6.79 -7.13
CA LEU A 333 3.50 6.54 -5.73
C LEU A 333 4.73 5.61 -5.63
N ILE A 334 5.67 5.97 -4.76
CA ILE A 334 6.81 5.12 -4.46
C ILE A 334 6.34 3.99 -3.54
N SER A 335 6.38 2.77 -4.06
CA SER A 335 6.11 1.57 -3.27
C SER A 335 7.34 1.20 -2.46
N MET A 336 7.14 0.96 -1.16
CA MET A 336 8.13 0.38 -0.26
C MET A 336 7.87 -1.10 0.01
N ARG A 337 6.93 -1.72 -0.73
CA ARG A 337 6.63 -3.14 -0.60
C ARG A 337 7.78 -3.93 -1.21
N ARG A 338 8.21 -4.96 -0.49
CA ARG A 338 9.27 -5.87 -0.88
C ARG A 338 8.76 -7.32 -0.85
N ALA A 339 9.31 -8.18 -1.69
CA ALA A 339 9.05 -9.61 -1.57
C ALA A 339 9.79 -10.15 -0.34
N ILE A 340 9.24 -11.18 0.29
CA ILE A 340 9.87 -11.86 1.43
C ILE A 340 9.90 -13.34 1.09
N ILE A 341 11.09 -13.92 1.13
CA ILE A 341 11.35 -15.34 0.89
C ILE A 341 12.06 -15.86 2.12
N GLU A 342 11.74 -17.07 2.56
CA GLU A 342 12.51 -17.76 3.60
C GLU A 342 13.41 -18.79 2.91
N ARG A 343 14.72 -18.64 3.07
CA ARG A 343 15.74 -19.60 2.59
C ARG A 343 16.60 -20.02 3.78
N ASP A 344 16.74 -21.32 3.98
CA ASP A 344 17.54 -21.89 5.08
C ASP A 344 17.22 -21.30 6.47
N GLY A 345 15.96 -20.95 6.72
CA GLY A 345 15.49 -20.35 7.98
C GLY A 345 15.77 -18.85 8.14
N VAL A 346 16.37 -18.21 7.13
CA VAL A 346 16.67 -16.77 7.10
C VAL A 346 15.71 -16.08 6.14
N LEU A 347 15.16 -14.93 6.55
CA LEU A 347 14.36 -14.11 5.63
C LEU A 347 15.24 -13.32 4.67
N GLU A 348 14.96 -13.47 3.39
CA GLU A 348 15.49 -12.65 2.31
C GLU A 348 14.40 -11.71 1.82
N VAL A 349 14.74 -10.43 1.71
CA VAL A 349 13.83 -9.39 1.29
C VAL A 349 14.38 -8.69 0.08
N GLY A 350 13.68 -8.82 -1.04
CA GLY A 350 14.11 -8.28 -2.32
C GLY A 350 13.03 -7.45 -3.01
N PRO A 351 13.27 -7.10 -4.27
CA PRO A 351 12.27 -6.49 -5.14
C PRO A 351 10.95 -7.29 -5.11
N TRP A 352 9.79 -6.62 -5.11
CA TRP A 352 8.48 -7.28 -5.00
C TRP A 352 8.22 -8.32 -6.11
N GLN A 353 8.94 -8.22 -7.23
CA GLN A 353 8.88 -9.14 -8.37
C GLN A 353 9.33 -10.56 -8.01
N TRP A 354 10.12 -10.77 -6.95
CA TRP A 354 10.47 -12.14 -6.51
C TRP A 354 9.23 -12.94 -6.07
N ALA A 355 8.12 -12.27 -5.75
CA ALA A 355 6.87 -12.95 -5.44
C ALA A 355 6.30 -13.76 -6.62
N GLU A 356 6.68 -13.44 -7.87
CA GLU A 356 6.25 -14.17 -9.08
C GLU A 356 7.06 -15.45 -9.31
N GLN A 357 8.34 -15.48 -8.90
CA GLN A 357 9.18 -16.69 -8.95
C GLN A 357 8.67 -17.78 -7.99
N LEU A 358 8.09 -17.38 -6.85
CA LEU A 358 7.45 -18.31 -5.89
C LEU A 358 6.23 -19.05 -6.46
N GLN A 359 5.53 -18.49 -7.46
CA GLN A 359 4.38 -19.13 -8.10
C GLN A 359 4.79 -20.11 -9.21
N GLN A 360 6.03 -20.01 -9.71
CA GLN A 360 6.55 -20.84 -10.80
C GLN A 360 7.37 -22.04 -10.33
N GLY A 361 7.53 -22.25 -9.01
CA GLY A 361 8.03 -23.50 -8.45
C GLY A 361 9.43 -23.90 -8.90
N ASN A 362 10.35 -22.93 -9.07
CA ASN A 362 11.76 -23.24 -9.30
C ASN A 362 12.58 -22.76 -8.09
N PRO A 363 13.36 -23.65 -7.43
CA PRO A 363 14.10 -23.34 -6.21
C PRO A 363 15.12 -22.20 -6.35
#